data_AF-A0A6P4ZL85-F1
#
_entry.id   AF-A0A6P4ZL85-F1
#
_cell.length_a   1.000
_cell.length_b   1.000
_cell.length_c   1.000
_cell.angle_alpha   90.00
_cell.angle_beta   90.00
_cell.angle_gamma   90.00
#
_symmetry.space_group_name_H-M   'P 1'
#
loop_
_entity.id
_entity.type
_entity.pdbx_description
1 polymer ?
#
loop_
_entity_poly.entity_id
_entity_poly.type
_entity_poly.pdbx_seq_one_letter_code
_entity_poly.pdbx_strand_id
1 'polypeptide(L)'
;MWVTSGTAYAWWMTWDGRQADYWGGASPGSGKCACGETGACSGRCYCDINDNIWRVDSGYLTHKNDLPVTQLRFGDTGSGHEQGYHTLGKLICYP
;
A
#
# COMPACT_ATOMS: atom_id res chain seq x y z
N MET A 1 -1.75 -0.70 -5.37
CA MET A 1 -0.44 -1.32 -5.09
C MET A 1 -0.16 -2.36 -6.17
N TRP A 2 1.02 -2.28 -6.83
CA TRP A 2 1.36 -2.85 -8.16
C TRP A 2 0.58 -2.27 -9.34
N VAL A 3 1.21 -2.15 -10.51
CA VAL A 3 0.56 -1.76 -11.78
C VAL A 3 0.64 -2.96 -12.73
N THR A 4 -0.38 -3.14 -13.58
CA THR A 4 -0.49 -4.25 -14.55
C THR A 4 0.67 -4.30 -15.58
N SER A 5 1.51 -3.28 -15.66
CA SER A 5 2.61 -3.15 -16.63
C SER A 5 3.98 -3.66 -16.13
N GLY A 6 4.04 -4.34 -14.98
CA GLY A 6 5.29 -4.92 -14.45
C GLY A 6 6.17 -3.95 -13.65
N THR A 7 5.77 -2.68 -13.51
CA THR A 7 6.43 -1.70 -12.63
C THR A 7 5.51 -1.38 -11.46
N ALA A 8 5.96 -1.62 -10.23
CA ALA A 8 5.26 -1.15 -9.04
C ALA A 8 5.61 0.31 -8.78
N TYR A 9 4.60 1.16 -8.53
CA TYR A 9 4.83 2.54 -8.07
C TYR A 9 4.62 2.72 -6.58
N ALA A 10 3.98 1.77 -5.90
CA ALA A 10 3.68 1.84 -4.49
C ALA A 10 3.98 0.50 -3.81
N TRP A 11 4.79 0.52 -2.75
CA TRP A 11 5.06 -0.61 -1.87
C TRP A 11 5.68 -0.16 -0.55
N TRP A 12 5.83 -1.09 0.39
CA TRP A 12 6.60 -0.90 1.60
C TRP A 12 7.63 -2.01 1.77
N MET A 13 8.66 -1.74 2.59
CA MET A 13 9.76 -2.67 2.81
C MET A 13 9.63 -3.33 4.18
N THR A 14 9.75 -4.66 4.20
CA THR A 14 9.77 -5.47 5.42
C THR A 14 11.08 -5.27 6.20
N TRP A 15 11.14 -5.79 7.42
CA TRP A 15 12.34 -5.74 8.27
C TRP A 15 13.56 -6.43 7.65
N ASP A 16 13.33 -7.48 6.85
CA ASP A 16 14.35 -8.28 6.15
C ASP A 16 14.60 -7.80 4.72
N GLY A 17 14.09 -6.63 4.34
CA GLY A 17 14.40 -6.00 3.05
C GLY A 17 13.62 -6.56 1.86
N ARG A 18 12.55 -7.33 2.10
CA ARG A 18 11.62 -7.72 1.04
C ARG A 18 10.66 -6.59 0.73
N GLN A 19 10.25 -6.52 -0.54
CA GLN A 19 9.15 -5.67 -0.96
C GLN A 19 7.82 -6.37 -0.65
N ALA A 20 6.99 -5.74 0.17
CA ALA A 20 5.65 -6.20 0.44
C ALA A 20 4.69 -5.76 -0.68
N ASP A 21 3.74 -6.63 -1.02
CA ASP A 21 2.82 -6.47 -2.15
C ASP A 21 1.37 -6.21 -1.73
N TYR A 22 1.10 -6.05 -0.44
CA TYR A 22 -0.20 -5.70 0.14
C TYR A 22 -0.14 -4.48 1.05
N TRP A 23 -1.28 -3.79 1.26
CA TRP A 23 -1.37 -2.63 2.13
C TRP A 23 -2.52 -2.74 3.15
N GLY A 24 -2.34 -2.07 4.29
CA GLY A 24 -3.29 -1.90 5.40
C GLY A 24 -4.61 -2.68 5.29
N GLY A 25 -4.75 -3.72 6.10
CA GLY A 25 -5.94 -4.57 6.16
C GLY A 25 -6.03 -5.66 5.09
N ALA A 26 -5.07 -5.72 4.15
CA ALA A 26 -4.96 -6.81 3.19
C ALA A 26 -3.99 -7.92 3.62
N SER A 27 -4.12 -9.09 3.00
CA SER A 27 -3.29 -10.28 3.22
C SER A 27 -2.00 -10.24 2.39
N PRO A 28 -0.87 -10.78 2.89
CA PRO A 28 0.34 -10.99 2.11
C PRO A 28 0.10 -11.79 0.82
N GLY A 29 0.71 -11.39 -0.29
CA GLY A 29 0.50 -12.04 -1.59
C GLY A 29 -0.74 -11.56 -2.34
N SER A 30 -1.58 -10.70 -1.74
CA SER A 30 -2.85 -10.29 -2.35
C SER A 30 -2.70 -9.30 -3.50
N GLY A 31 -1.59 -8.56 -3.58
CA GLY A 31 -1.45 -7.45 -4.53
C GLY A 31 -2.44 -6.30 -4.29
N LYS A 32 -3.05 -6.20 -3.09
CA LYS A 32 -4.24 -5.39 -2.81
C LYS A 32 -4.13 -4.64 -1.48
N CYS A 33 -5.07 -3.74 -1.26
CA CYS A 33 -5.39 -3.15 0.05
C CYS A 33 -6.77 -3.63 0.50
N ALA A 34 -7.18 -3.24 1.72
CA ALA A 34 -8.44 -3.70 2.33
C ALA A 34 -9.68 -3.64 1.40
N CYS A 35 -9.87 -2.55 0.66
CA CYS A 35 -11.03 -2.43 -0.23
C CYS A 35 -10.97 -3.41 -1.42
N GLY A 36 -9.78 -3.66 -1.98
CA GLY A 36 -9.60 -4.57 -3.11
C GLY A 36 -9.69 -6.04 -2.71
N GLU A 37 -9.36 -6.35 -1.46
CA GLU A 37 -9.54 -7.69 -0.89
C GLU A 37 -11.01 -8.00 -0.63
N THR A 38 -11.76 -7.02 -0.12
CA THR A 38 -13.20 -7.14 0.13
C THR A 38 -14.06 -6.94 -1.12
N GLY A 39 -13.50 -6.44 -2.23
CA GLY A 39 -14.24 -6.10 -3.44
C GLY A 39 -15.11 -4.83 -3.29
N ALA A 40 -14.87 -4.02 -2.26
CA ALA A 40 -15.61 -2.79 -1.98
C ALA A 40 -15.20 -1.61 -2.89
N CYS A 41 -14.10 -1.74 -3.63
CA CYS A 41 -13.63 -0.74 -4.58
C CYS A 41 -13.46 -1.32 -5.99
N SER A 42 -13.60 -0.45 -6.99
CA SER A 42 -13.29 -0.80 -8.38
C SER A 42 -11.78 -0.89 -8.55
N GLY A 43 -11.23 -2.11 -8.58
CA GLY A 43 -9.81 -2.36 -8.80
C GLY A 43 -9.10 -2.98 -7.59
N ARG A 44 -7.79 -2.76 -7.50
CA ARG A 44 -6.95 -3.30 -6.41
C ARG A 44 -6.93 -2.40 -5.18
N CYS A 45 -6.93 -1.09 -5.39
CA CYS A 45 -6.94 -0.07 -4.36
C CYS A 45 -7.60 1.22 -4.82
N TYR A 46 -8.06 2.05 -3.89
CA TYR A 46 -8.61 3.36 -4.25
C TYR A 46 -7.53 4.27 -4.84
N CYS A 47 -6.32 4.28 -4.28
CA CYS A 47 -5.24 5.11 -4.78
C CYS A 47 -4.66 4.63 -6.13
N ASP A 48 -5.11 3.49 -6.66
CA ASP A 48 -4.77 3.06 -8.03
C ASP A 48 -5.69 3.72 -9.09
N ILE A 49 -6.74 4.43 -8.68
CA ILE A 49 -7.69 5.09 -9.58
C ILE A 49 -7.13 6.45 -10.01
N ASN A 50 -7.00 6.65 -11.32
CA ASN A 50 -6.49 7.90 -11.91
C ASN A 50 -7.63 8.83 -12.36
N ASP A 51 -8.32 9.46 -11.41
CA ASP A 51 -9.49 10.31 -11.66
C ASP A 51 -9.37 11.75 -11.12
N ASN A 52 -8.15 12.17 -10.74
CA ASN A 52 -7.87 13.50 -10.16
C ASN A 52 -8.67 13.81 -8.87
N ILE A 53 -9.16 12.79 -8.15
CA ILE A 53 -9.82 12.93 -6.86
C ILE A 53 -8.88 12.42 -5.76
N TRP A 54 -8.82 13.13 -4.63
CA TRP A 54 -8.10 12.64 -3.45
C TRP A 54 -8.73 11.34 -2.95
N ARG A 55 -7.92 10.29 -2.95
CA ARG A 55 -8.29 8.95 -2.49
C ARG A 55 -7.37 8.50 -1.37
N VAL A 56 -7.85 7.56 -0.57
CA VAL A 56 -7.13 7.06 0.59
C VAL A 56 -7.33 5.56 0.72
N ASP A 57 -6.23 4.85 0.94
CA ASP A 57 -6.22 3.48 1.42
C ASP A 57 -5.61 3.47 2.83
N SER A 58 -6.34 2.92 3.79
CA SER A 58 -5.94 2.91 5.20
C SER A 58 -6.16 1.53 5.82
N GLY A 59 -5.40 1.22 6.86
CA GLY A 59 -5.57 0.00 7.65
C GLY A 59 -4.30 -0.38 8.39
N TYR A 60 -4.38 -1.43 9.19
CA TYR A 60 -3.21 -1.96 9.90
C TYR A 60 -2.43 -2.94 9.04
N LEU A 61 -1.11 -2.87 9.11
CA LEU A 61 -0.22 -3.95 8.69
C LEU A 61 -0.07 -4.88 9.90
N THR A 62 -0.55 -6.11 9.79
CA THR A 62 -0.68 -7.04 10.93
C THR A 62 0.12 -8.33 10.77
N HIS A 63 0.66 -8.62 9.58
CA HIS A 63 1.44 -9.83 9.36
C HIS A 63 2.81 -9.71 10.04
N LYS A 64 2.92 -10.34 11.21
CA LYS A 64 4.06 -10.23 12.12
C LYS A 64 5.43 -10.47 11.45
N ASN A 65 5.50 -11.42 10.51
CA ASN A 65 6.76 -11.81 9.89
C ASN A 65 7.32 -10.78 8.91
N ASP A 66 6.52 -9.78 8.52
CA ASP A 66 6.94 -8.70 7.63
C ASP A 66 7.27 -7.40 8.38
N LEU A 67 6.89 -7.30 9.66
CA LEU A 67 7.08 -6.11 10.49
C LEU A 67 8.42 -6.13 11.26
N PRO A 68 8.97 -4.96 11.64
CA PRO A 68 8.51 -3.60 11.35
C PRO A 68 8.64 -3.20 9.87
N VAL A 69 7.83 -2.21 9.46
CA VAL A 69 8.05 -1.48 8.21
C VAL A 69 9.35 -0.70 8.31
N THR A 70 10.25 -0.86 7.34
CA THR A 70 11.51 -0.11 7.31
C THR A 70 11.46 1.11 6.40
N GLN A 71 10.65 1.05 5.33
CA GLN A 71 10.51 2.13 4.34
C GLN A 71 9.11 2.11 3.73
N LEU A 72 8.57 3.30 3.46
CA LEU A 72 7.43 3.50 2.57
C LEU A 72 7.93 4.05 1.24
N ARG A 73 7.51 3.44 0.14
CA ARG A 73 7.94 3.79 -1.22
C ARG A 73 6.71 3.99 -2.08
N PHE A 74 6.28 5.24 -2.15
CA PHE A 74 5.13 5.66 -2.94
C PHE A 74 5.59 6.66 -4.00
N GLY A 75 5.37 6.32 -5.26
CA GLY A 75 5.74 7.06 -6.45
C GLY A 75 4.52 7.39 -7.30
N ASP A 76 4.72 7.42 -8.63
CA ASP A 76 3.73 7.95 -9.59
C ASP A 76 3.37 9.41 -9.30
N THR A 77 4.42 10.20 -9.00
CA THR A 77 4.36 11.63 -8.69
C THR A 77 5.33 12.43 -9.57
N GLY A 78 5.49 11.99 -10.82
CA GLY A 78 6.43 12.57 -11.79
C GLY A 78 5.85 13.75 -12.57
N SER A 79 4.53 13.85 -12.68
CA SER A 79 3.83 14.96 -13.32
C SER A 79 3.56 16.11 -12.34
N GLY A 80 3.50 17.35 -12.83
CA GLY A 80 3.25 18.54 -12.00
C GLY A 80 1.89 18.60 -11.30
N HIS A 81 0.97 17.69 -11.64
CA HIS A 81 -0.36 17.57 -11.04
C HIS A 81 -0.51 16.32 -10.15
N GLU A 82 0.50 15.46 -10.09
CA GLU A 82 0.46 14.25 -9.28
C GLU A 82 0.95 14.55 -7.87
N GLN A 83 0.20 14.08 -6.88
CA GLN A 83 0.46 14.38 -5.47
C GLN A 83 0.17 13.13 -4.64
N GLY A 84 0.97 12.91 -3.60
CA GLY A 84 0.80 11.78 -2.69
C GLY A 84 1.22 12.13 -1.27
N TYR A 85 0.47 11.63 -0.29
CA TYR A 85 0.77 11.77 1.13
C TYR A 85 0.68 10.40 1.79
N HIS A 86 1.54 10.18 2.78
CA HIS A 86 1.54 8.94 3.54
C HIS A 86 1.92 9.18 5.00
N THR A 87 1.39 8.34 5.86
CA THR A 87 1.71 8.31 7.28
C THR A 87 1.92 6.87 7.72
N LEU A 88 2.89 6.66 8.61
CA LEU A 88 3.11 5.37 9.25
C LEU A 88 2.98 5.54 10.76
N GLY A 89 2.06 4.78 11.36
CA GLY A 89 1.92 4.72 12.81
C GLY A 89 3.09 4.00 13.48
N LYS A 90 3.18 4.11 14.81
CA LYS A 90 4.14 3.32 15.60
C LYS A 90 3.85 1.83 15.44
N LEU A 91 4.89 1.00 15.46
CA LEU A 91 4.72 -0.44 15.65
C LEU A 91 4.15 -0.68 17.06
N ILE A 92 3.05 -1.42 17.13
CA ILE A 92 2.40 -1.83 18.38
C ILE A 92 2.53 -3.34 18.50
N CYS A 93 3.15 -3.81 19.59
CA CYS A 93 3.24 -5.23 19.92
C CYS A 93 2.16 -5.56 20.94
N TYR A 94 1.37 -6.61 20.67
CA TYR A 94 0.42 -7.17 21.62
C TYR A 94 1.09 -8.33 22.39
N PRO A 95 0.69 -8.57 23.66
CA PRO A 95 1.16 -9.70 24.47
C PRO A 95 0.98 -11.05 23.79
#